data_AF-A0A8T4WGU8-F1
#
_entry.id   AF-A0A8T4WGU8-F1
#
_cell.length_a   1.000
_cell.length_b   1.000
_cell.length_c   1.000
_cell.angle_alpha   90.00
_cell.angle_beta   90.00
_cell.angle_gamma   90.00
#
_symmetry.space_group_name_H-M   'P 1'
#
loop_
_entity.id
_entity.type
_entity.pdbx_description
1 polymer ?
#
loop_
_entity_poly.entity_id
_entity_poly.type
_entity_poly.pdbx_seq_one_letter_code
_entity_poly.pdbx_strand_id
1 'polypeptide(L)'
;MRNQTSLALCIIGGLLLIVAGYTQGVSTIHLVYNLVHSISALSQFYWLIDLVLYVLWIIALAGGFAIIIGGYLLTTSHVTTGKFIIAIASGFGLLSLIITIIHALVVFGLAGLLVLALVIMNSAWALGLVLTIIARQKAS
;
A
#
# COMPACT_ATOMS: atom_id res chain seq x y z
N MET A 1 -7.31 -8.92 24.85
CA MET A 1 -7.56 -9.11 23.40
C MET A 1 -6.24 -9.53 22.76
N ARG A 2 -6.22 -10.44 21.77
CA ARG A 2 -4.99 -10.83 21.07
C ARG A 2 -4.56 -9.68 20.14
N ASN A 3 -3.26 -9.39 20.03
CA ASN A 3 -2.67 -8.39 19.12
C ASN A 3 -3.16 -6.92 19.25
N GLN A 4 -3.46 -6.44 20.46
CA GLN A 4 -3.88 -5.04 20.68
C GLN A 4 -2.90 -3.98 20.18
N THR A 5 -1.60 -4.25 20.31
CA THR A 5 -0.53 -3.36 19.79
C THR A 5 -0.57 -3.26 18.28
N SER A 6 -0.89 -4.35 17.58
CA SER A 6 -0.98 -4.36 16.12
C SER A 6 -2.24 -3.60 15.65
N LEU A 7 -3.36 -3.73 16.37
CA LEU A 7 -4.57 -2.95 16.10
C LEU A 7 -4.29 -1.44 16.24
N ALA A 8 -3.67 -1.02 17.35
CA ALA A 8 -3.38 0.40 17.59
C ALA A 8 -2.48 0.99 16.49
N LEU A 9 -1.44 0.25 16.07
CA LEU A 9 -0.57 0.66 14.97
C LEU A 9 -1.31 0.74 13.63
N CYS A 10 -2.23 -0.20 13.34
CA CYS A 10 -3.08 -0.14 12.16
C CYS A 10 -4.05 1.06 12.18
N ILE A 11 -4.62 1.40 13.34
CA ILE A 11 -5.52 2.55 13.48
C ILE A 11 -4.76 3.86 13.25
N ILE A 12 -3.63 4.05 13.95
CA ILE A 12 -2.81 5.25 13.83
C ILE A 12 -2.28 5.37 12.40
N GLY A 13 -1.71 4.29 11.85
CA GLY A 13 -1.18 4.30 10.50
C GLY A 13 -2.24 4.48 9.42
N GLY A 14 -3.41 3.85 9.58
CA GLY A 14 -4.55 4.02 8.68
C GLY A 14 -5.09 5.45 8.68
N LEU A 15 -5.23 6.07 9.85
CA LEU A 15 -5.64 7.48 9.98
C LEU A 15 -4.64 8.43 9.33
N LEU A 16 -3.33 8.23 9.55
CA LEU A 16 -2.29 9.03 8.91
C LEU A 16 -2.36 8.95 7.38
N LEU A 17 -2.65 7.77 6.82
CA LEU A 17 -2.81 7.60 5.38
C LEU A 17 -4.07 8.28 4.83
N ILE A 18 -5.18 8.26 5.58
CA ILE A 18 -6.41 8.96 5.23
C ILE A 18 -6.19 10.47 5.22
N VAL A 19 -5.60 11.02 6.29
CA VAL A 19 -5.33 12.46 6.41
C VAL A 19 -4.34 12.92 5.34
N ALA A 20 -3.35 12.10 5.00
CA ALA A 20 -2.42 12.39 3.93
C ALA A 20 -3.03 12.27 2.52
N GLY A 21 -4.28 11.82 2.38
CA GLY A 21 -4.92 11.57 1.08
C GLY A 21 -4.17 10.56 0.23
N TYR A 22 -3.44 9.64 0.86
CA TYR A 22 -2.54 8.74 0.15
C TYR A 22 -3.31 7.59 -0.50
N THR A 23 -3.28 7.53 -1.84
CA THR A 23 -4.01 6.54 -2.65
C THR A 23 -3.27 5.21 -2.80
N GLN A 24 -2.29 4.92 -1.93
CA GLN A 24 -1.70 3.58 -1.77
C GLN A 24 -1.20 2.95 -3.08
N GLY A 25 -0.72 3.77 -4.01
CA GLY A 25 -0.18 3.29 -5.28
C GLY A 25 -1.23 2.91 -6.33
N VAL A 26 -2.44 3.49 -6.30
CA VAL A 26 -3.42 3.37 -7.40
C VAL A 26 -2.79 3.61 -8.77
N SER A 27 -1.90 4.61 -8.88
CA SER A 27 -1.16 4.89 -10.12
C SER A 27 -0.27 3.72 -10.56
N THR A 28 0.32 3.00 -9.61
CA THR A 28 1.11 1.78 -9.88
C THR A 28 0.23 0.68 -10.47
N ILE A 29 -1.01 0.54 -9.99
CA ILE A 29 -1.97 -0.42 -10.55
C ILE A 29 -2.30 -0.07 -12.00
N HIS A 30 -2.51 1.22 -12.31
CA HIS A 30 -2.71 1.67 -13.69
C HIS A 30 -1.48 1.43 -14.58
N LEU A 31 -0.27 1.61 -14.06
CA LEU A 31 0.96 1.28 -14.80
C LEU A 31 1.03 -0.21 -15.13
N VAL A 32 0.71 -1.08 -14.16
CA VAL A 32 0.67 -2.54 -14.39
C VAL A 32 -0.43 -2.89 -15.40
N TYR A 33 -1.61 -2.29 -15.29
CA TYR A 33 -2.71 -2.48 -16.24
C TYR A 33 -2.27 -2.16 -17.67
N ASN A 34 -1.66 -0.99 -17.89
CA ASN A 34 -1.18 -0.57 -19.20
C ASN A 34 -0.07 -1.50 -19.73
N LEU A 35 0.85 -1.92 -18.85
CA LEU A 35 1.92 -2.84 -19.22
C LEU A 35 1.37 -4.19 -19.66
N VAL A 36 0.40 -4.76 -18.94
CA VAL A 36 -0.20 -6.05 -19.30
C VAL A 36 -0.98 -5.97 -20.61
N HIS A 37 -1.72 -4.88 -20.83
CA HIS A 37 -2.46 -4.65 -22.09
C HIS A 37 -1.57 -4.34 -23.28
N SER A 38 -0.30 -4.01 -23.05
CA SER A 38 0.69 -3.88 -24.14
C SER A 38 1.15 -5.23 -24.69
N ILE A 39 0.89 -6.34 -23.98
CA ILE A 39 1.35 -7.69 -24.36
C ILE A 39 0.19 -8.45 -25.02
N SER A 40 0.19 -8.51 -26.35
CA SER A 40 -0.87 -9.16 -27.14
C SER A 40 -1.06 -10.66 -26.84
N ALA A 41 0.00 -11.35 -26.40
CA ALA A 41 -0.06 -12.76 -26.02
C ALA A 41 -0.98 -13.06 -24.81
N LEU A 42 -1.24 -12.07 -23.96
CA LEU A 42 -2.10 -12.20 -22.79
C LEU A 42 -3.58 -11.87 -23.08
N SER A 43 -3.93 -11.51 -24.32
CA SER A 43 -5.27 -11.04 -24.70
C SER A 43 -6.41 -11.96 -24.28
N GLN A 44 -6.24 -13.27 -24.39
CA GLN A 44 -7.23 -14.28 -23.97
C GLN A 44 -7.52 -14.28 -22.46
N PHE A 45 -6.62 -13.73 -21.64
CA PHE A 45 -6.73 -13.68 -20.17
C PHE A 45 -7.04 -12.28 -19.63
N TYR A 46 -7.21 -11.25 -20.48
CA TYR A 46 -7.44 -9.87 -20.03
C TYR A 46 -8.65 -9.76 -19.09
N TRP A 47 -9.75 -10.46 -19.37
CA TRP A 47 -10.93 -10.44 -18.51
C TRP A 47 -10.65 -10.84 -17.05
N LEU A 48 -9.78 -11.83 -16.84
CA LEU A 48 -9.43 -12.32 -15.50
C LEU A 48 -8.46 -11.35 -14.81
N ILE A 49 -7.51 -10.83 -15.57
CA ILE A 49 -6.52 -9.87 -15.08
C ILE A 49 -7.20 -8.56 -14.68
N ASP A 50 -8.15 -8.08 -15.48
CA ASP A 50 -8.94 -6.88 -15.22
C ASP A 50 -9.75 -7.02 -13.93
N LEU A 51 -10.39 -8.17 -13.73
CA LEU A 51 -11.13 -8.45 -12.51
C LEU A 51 -10.21 -8.37 -11.27
N VAL A 52 -9.03 -8.99 -11.33
CA VAL A 52 -8.07 -8.98 -10.23
C VAL A 52 -7.52 -7.57 -9.97
N LEU A 53 -7.12 -6.85 -11.02
CA LEU A 53 -6.62 -5.48 -10.92
C LEU A 53 -7.70 -4.51 -10.42
N TYR A 54 -8.96 -4.71 -10.79
CA TYR A 54 -10.08 -3.91 -10.33
C TYR A 54 -10.33 -4.09 -8.83
N VAL A 55 -10.30 -5.32 -8.32
CA VAL A 55 -10.41 -5.60 -6.87
C VAL A 55 -9.24 -4.97 -6.12
N LEU A 56 -8.02 -5.12 -6.64
CA LEU A 56 -6.82 -4.50 -6.07
C LEU A 56 -6.92 -2.97 -6.06
N TRP A 57 -7.47 -2.38 -7.12
CA TRP A 57 -7.68 -0.94 -7.27
C TRP A 57 -8.66 -0.41 -6.23
N ILE A 58 -9.79 -1.09 -6.01
CA ILE A 58 -10.76 -0.73 -4.97
C ILE A 58 -10.10 -0.77 -3.58
N ILE A 59 -9.30 -1.81 -3.30
CA ILE A 59 -8.61 -1.95 -2.00
C ILE A 59 -7.59 -0.83 -1.81
N ALA A 60 -6.83 -0.47 -2.85
CA ALA A 60 -5.86 0.62 -2.80
C ALA A 60 -6.55 1.99 -2.61
N LEU A 61 -7.66 2.23 -3.29
CA LEU A 61 -8.50 3.42 -3.10
C LEU A 61 -9.02 3.54 -1.67
N ALA A 62 -9.49 2.43 -1.10
CA ALA A 62 -9.95 2.37 0.27
C ALA A 62 -8.80 2.32 1.30
N GLY A 63 -7.53 2.41 0.88
CA GLY A 63 -6.44 1.74 1.56
C GLY A 63 -6.26 2.07 3.05
N GLY A 64 -6.43 3.33 3.48
CA GLY A 64 -6.38 3.66 4.91
C GLY A 64 -7.50 2.98 5.73
N PHE A 65 -8.72 2.94 5.19
CA PHE A 65 -9.84 2.19 5.77
C PHE A 65 -9.61 0.68 5.70
N ALA A 66 -9.09 0.16 4.58
CA ALA A 66 -8.77 -1.25 4.41
C ALA A 66 -7.75 -1.72 5.46
N ILE A 67 -6.77 -0.88 5.82
CA ILE A 67 -5.81 -1.16 6.88
C ILE A 67 -6.47 -1.18 8.27
N ILE A 68 -7.39 -0.25 8.56
CA ILE A 68 -8.11 -0.22 9.85
C ILE A 68 -8.96 -1.49 10.00
N ILE A 69 -9.70 -1.87 8.95
CA ILE A 69 -10.53 -3.09 8.91
C ILE A 69 -9.65 -4.33 9.03
N GLY A 70 -8.53 -4.38 8.30
CA GLY A 70 -7.55 -5.45 8.41
C GLY A 70 -6.97 -5.55 9.82
N GLY A 71 -6.69 -4.42 10.46
CA GLY A 71 -6.23 -4.34 11.85
C GLY A 71 -7.25 -4.87 12.85
N TYR A 72 -8.54 -4.56 12.65
CA TYR A 72 -9.63 -5.15 13.45
C TYR A 72 -9.66 -6.67 13.31
N LEU A 73 -9.52 -7.21 12.10
CA LEU A 73 -9.48 -8.65 11.86
C LEU A 73 -8.29 -9.34 12.55
N LEU A 74 -7.15 -8.65 12.75
CA LEU A 74 -6.01 -9.18 13.53
C LEU A 74 -6.34 -9.47 15.00
N THR A 75 -7.41 -8.88 15.54
CA THR A 75 -7.87 -9.13 16.92
C THR A 75 -8.88 -10.27 17.04
N THR A 76 -9.39 -10.75 15.90
CA THR A 76 -10.34 -11.87 15.81
C THR A 76 -9.64 -13.19 15.46
N SER A 77 -10.40 -14.27 15.29
CA SER A 77 -9.88 -15.57 14.82
C SER A 77 -9.31 -15.54 13.39
N HIS A 78 -9.59 -14.49 12.61
CA HIS A 78 -9.22 -14.36 11.19
C HIS A 78 -7.92 -13.57 10.96
N VAL A 79 -6.88 -13.89 11.72
CA VAL A 79 -5.57 -13.17 11.68
C VAL A 79 -4.92 -13.25 10.29
N THR A 80 -5.01 -14.40 9.61
CA THR A 80 -4.45 -14.60 8.26
C THR A 80 -5.12 -13.69 7.23
N THR A 81 -6.45 -13.59 7.25
CA THR A 81 -7.23 -12.71 6.38
C THR A 81 -6.90 -11.23 6.64
N GLY A 82 -6.80 -10.83 7.91
CA GLY A 82 -6.41 -9.46 8.28
C GLY A 82 -5.01 -9.10 7.77
N LYS A 83 -4.04 -10.00 7.92
CA LYS A 83 -2.67 -9.84 7.38
C LYS A 83 -2.66 -9.71 5.86
N PHE A 84 -3.53 -10.43 5.16
CA PHE A 84 -3.63 -10.39 3.70
C PHE A 84 -4.15 -9.04 3.20
N ILE A 85 -5.23 -8.53 3.81
CA ILE A 85 -5.80 -7.22 3.47
C ILE A 85 -4.77 -6.10 3.70
N ILE A 86 -4.11 -6.12 4.86
CA ILE A 86 -3.06 -5.13 5.18
C ILE A 86 -1.89 -5.25 4.18
N ALA A 87 -1.50 -6.48 3.81
CA ALA A 87 -0.43 -6.70 2.84
C ALA A 87 -0.75 -6.13 1.46
N ILE A 88 -1.99 -6.29 0.97
CA ILE A 88 -2.42 -5.71 -0.30
C ILE A 88 -2.42 -4.19 -0.22
N ALA A 89 -3.08 -3.62 0.80
CA ALA A 89 -3.22 -2.18 0.94
C ALA A 89 -1.86 -1.47 1.10
N SER A 90 -0.96 -2.02 1.94
CA SER A 90 0.39 -1.47 2.14
C SER A 90 1.37 -1.84 1.04
N GLY A 91 1.19 -2.98 0.35
CA GLY A 91 2.11 -3.48 -0.65
C GLY A 91 2.19 -2.60 -1.89
N PHE A 92 1.04 -2.13 -2.40
CA PHE A 92 1.02 -1.18 -3.51
C PHE A 92 1.54 0.20 -3.10
N GLY A 93 1.31 0.63 -1.86
CA GLY A 93 1.91 1.85 -1.31
C GLY A 93 3.43 1.75 -1.26
N LEU A 94 3.98 0.62 -0.80
CA LEU A 94 5.42 0.37 -0.79
C LEU A 94 6.00 0.37 -2.20
N LEU A 95 5.35 -0.32 -3.15
CA LEU A 95 5.78 -0.31 -4.56
C LEU A 95 5.79 1.10 -5.15
N SER A 96 4.74 1.88 -4.89
CA SER A 96 4.67 3.28 -5.32
C SER A 96 5.80 4.13 -4.74
N LEU A 97 6.17 3.90 -3.47
CA LEU A 97 7.29 4.58 -2.82
C LEU A 97 8.61 4.21 -3.51
N ILE A 98 8.83 2.93 -3.81
CA ILE A 98 10.04 2.45 -4.53
C ILE A 98 10.15 3.10 -5.91
N ILE A 99 9.06 3.11 -6.69
CA ILE A 99 9.03 3.74 -8.02
C ILE A 99 9.33 5.23 -7.92
N THR A 100 8.80 5.91 -6.89
CA THR A 100 9.05 7.35 -6.66
C THR A 100 10.53 7.62 -6.36
N ILE A 101 11.17 6.77 -5.54
CA ILE A 101 12.61 6.87 -5.26
C ILE A 101 13.44 6.69 -6.53
N ILE A 102 13.12 5.66 -7.33
CA ILE A 102 13.83 5.40 -8.60
C ILE A 102 13.66 6.59 -9.54
N HIS A 103 12.43 7.10 -9.69
CA HIS A 103 12.15 8.27 -10.53
C HIS A 103 12.97 9.49 -10.06
N ALA A 104 12.98 9.77 -8.76
CA ALA A 104 13.71 10.89 -8.21
C ALA A 104 15.23 10.79 -8.49
N LEU A 105 15.79 9.59 -8.36
CA LEU A 105 17.19 9.33 -8.67
C LEU A 105 17.50 9.55 -10.16
N VAL A 106 16.65 9.04 -11.06
CA VAL A 106 16.88 9.09 -12.51
C VAL A 106 16.71 10.52 -13.05
N VAL A 107 15.70 11.25 -12.59
CA VAL A 107 15.34 12.56 -13.15
C VAL A 107 16.07 13.71 -12.47
N PHE A 108 16.27 13.65 -11.15
CA PHE A 108 16.81 14.75 -10.36
C PHE A 108 18.17 14.42 -9.69
N GLY A 109 18.69 13.20 -9.89
CA GLY A 109 19.96 12.77 -9.33
C GLY A 109 19.97 12.67 -7.81
N LEU A 110 21.18 12.67 -7.23
CA LEU A 110 21.39 12.55 -5.78
C LEU A 110 20.78 13.71 -4.98
N ALA A 111 20.75 14.91 -5.55
CA ALA A 111 20.17 16.08 -4.90
C ALA A 111 18.65 15.93 -4.73
N GLY A 112 17.94 15.45 -5.77
CA GLY A 112 16.51 15.16 -5.67
C GLY A 112 16.20 14.04 -4.67
N LEU A 113 17.09 13.05 -4.55
CA LEU A 113 16.94 11.97 -3.58
C LEU A 113 17.05 12.46 -2.12
N LEU A 114 17.96 13.39 -1.85
CA LEU A 114 18.10 14.03 -0.53
C LEU A 114 16.84 14.80 -0.14
N VAL A 115 16.29 15.59 -1.07
CA VAL A 115 15.04 16.33 -0.84
C VAL A 115 13.88 15.36 -0.61
N LEU A 116 13.76 14.32 -1.44
CA LEU A 116 12.73 13.30 -1.28
C LEU A 116 12.84 12.59 0.08
N ALA A 117 14.04 12.23 0.52
CA ALA A 117 14.26 11.61 1.83
C ALA A 117 13.79 12.53 2.97
N LEU A 118 14.11 13.82 2.89
CA LEU A 118 13.72 14.82 3.89
C LEU A 118 12.19 14.99 3.94
N VAL A 119 11.53 14.97 2.79
CA VAL A 119 10.07 14.97 2.69
C VAL A 119 9.47 13.70 3.30
N ILE A 120 9.98 12.51 2.94
CA ILE A 120 9.51 11.22 3.48
C ILE A 120 9.59 11.20 5.00
N MET A 121 10.71 11.66 5.59
CA MET A 121 10.89 11.69 7.04
C MET A 121 9.89 12.58 7.78
N ASN A 122 9.35 13.61 7.11
CA ASN A 122 8.41 14.56 7.69
C ASN A 122 6.96 14.35 7.19
N SER A 123 6.71 13.26 6.47
CA SER A 123 5.42 13.03 5.83
C SER A 123 4.56 12.02 6.60
N ALA A 124 3.29 12.40 6.85
CA ALA A 124 2.31 11.53 7.48
C ALA A 124 2.08 10.21 6.70
N TRP A 125 2.12 10.24 5.36
CA TRP A 125 1.91 9.03 4.53
C TRP A 125 3.03 8.00 4.71
N ALA A 126 4.28 8.44 4.81
CA ALA A 126 5.43 7.56 4.99
C ALA A 126 5.42 6.90 6.38
N LEU A 127 5.14 7.68 7.43
CA LEU A 127 4.96 7.16 8.78
C LEU A 127 3.79 6.17 8.84
N GLY A 128 2.68 6.48 8.18
CA GLY A 128 1.52 5.59 8.08
C GLY A 128 1.86 4.25 7.42
N LEU A 129 2.61 4.25 6.32
CA LEU A 129 3.07 3.01 5.67
C LEU A 129 3.98 2.18 6.58
N VAL A 130 4.96 2.80 7.24
CA VAL A 130 5.90 2.07 8.11
C VAL A 130 5.17 1.44 9.30
N LEU A 131 4.29 2.19 9.97
CA LEU A 131 3.53 1.68 11.13
C LEU A 131 2.66 0.48 10.75
N THR A 132 2.09 0.47 9.55
CA THR A 132 1.17 -0.57 9.10
C THR A 132 1.90 -1.85 8.68
N ILE A 133 3.10 -1.73 8.13
CA ILE A 133 4.00 -2.87 7.89
C ILE A 133 4.45 -3.50 9.22
N ILE A 134 4.85 -2.68 10.20
CA ILE A 134 5.26 -3.16 11.53
C ILE A 134 4.09 -3.84 12.24
N ALA A 135 2.88 -3.26 12.16
CA ALA A 135 1.67 -3.84 12.73
C ALA A 135 1.42 -5.26 12.22
N ARG A 136 1.56 -5.47 10.90
CA ARG A 136 1.39 -6.78 10.28
C ARG A 136 2.43 -7.80 10.77
N GLN A 137 3.69 -7.39 10.92
CA GLN A 137 4.78 -8.26 11.37
C GLN A 137 4.64 -8.69 12.83
N LYS A 138 4.12 -7.80 13.68
CA LYS A 138 3.95 -8.07 15.12
C LYS A 138 2.73 -8.94 15.44
N ALA A 139 1.76 -9.03 14.56
CA ALA A 139 0.58 -9.86 14.79
C ALA A 139 0.95 -11.35 14.68
N SER A 140 0.70 -12.14 15.73
CA SER A 140 0.81 -13.61 15.75
C SER A 140 -0.54 -14.31 15.92
#